data_AF-A0A962IWN6-F1
#
_entry.id   AF-A0A962IWN6-F1
#
_cell.length_a   1.000
_cell.length_b   1.000
_cell.length_c   1.000
_cell.angle_alpha   90.00
_cell.angle_beta   90.00
_cell.angle_gamma   90.00
#
_symmetry.space_group_name_H-M   'P 1'
#
loop_
_entity.id
_entity.type
_entity.pdbx_description
1 polymer ?
#
loop_
_entity_poly.entity_id
_entity_poly.type
_entity_poly.pdbx_seq_one_letter_code
_entity_poly.pdbx_strand_id
1 'polypeptide(L)'
;SNASNGEMFALETYKGGELTADYAVTRSRNEPVMEITQIKGTSETHPTLSPNDEWANFELYETFIGSAAKSSPHTGDYARTAIGRGLTLQNSGGFNPFKFGFIGSSDTHIGAGPYIEEKFWGKFPQDGASPEARHSVPPDGAKTWAVAEADAIDVATPKGVMKPSMRRLLAASHYSASGLAGVWADENTREAIFDAIRRKET
;
A
#
# COMPACT_ATOMS: atom_id res chain seq x y z
N SER A 1 1.14 -4.07 4.67
CA SER A 1 0.35 -4.78 3.63
C SER A 1 1.03 -4.60 2.29
N ASN A 2 0.51 -5.18 1.20
CA ASN A 2 0.98 -5.28 -0.20
C ASN A 2 2.49 -5.45 -0.46
N ALA A 3 3.33 -4.60 0.11
CA ALA A 3 4.79 -4.72 0.20
C ALA A 3 5.31 -5.34 1.53
N SER A 4 4.48 -6.09 2.26
CA SER A 4 4.87 -6.68 3.57
C SER A 4 5.55 -8.05 3.50
N ASN A 5 5.64 -8.68 2.33
CA ASN A 5 6.20 -10.01 2.15
C ASN A 5 5.47 -11.12 2.96
N GLY A 6 4.16 -11.00 3.10
CA GLY A 6 3.30 -11.92 3.85
C GLY A 6 3.19 -11.64 5.34
N GLU A 7 3.97 -10.71 5.88
CA GLU A 7 4.10 -10.53 7.33
C GLU A 7 2.94 -9.77 7.97
N MET A 8 2.29 -8.85 7.25
CA MET A 8 1.25 -7.98 7.82
C MET A 8 0.09 -8.80 8.39
N PHE A 9 -0.34 -9.83 7.65
CA PHE A 9 -1.44 -10.72 8.02
C PHE A 9 -0.97 -12.17 8.10
N ALA A 10 0.22 -12.40 8.65
CA ALA A 10 0.72 -13.76 8.92
C ALA A 10 -0.21 -14.50 9.91
N LEU A 11 -0.29 -15.83 9.77
CA LEU A 11 -1.05 -16.71 10.70
C LEU A 11 -0.23 -17.13 11.92
N GLU A 12 0.91 -16.49 12.11
CA GLU A 12 1.81 -16.66 13.23
C GLU A 12 2.27 -15.28 13.72
N THR A 13 2.69 -15.25 14.98
CA THR A 13 3.36 -14.07 15.53
C THR A 13 4.73 -13.90 14.88
N TYR A 14 5.31 -12.70 15.00
CA TYR A 14 6.65 -12.41 14.48
C TYR A 14 7.76 -13.39 14.94
N LYS A 15 7.56 -14.08 16.08
CA LYS A 15 8.50 -15.08 16.61
C LYS A 15 8.15 -16.51 16.18
N GLY A 16 7.21 -16.71 15.25
CA GLY A 16 6.75 -18.02 14.78
C GLY A 16 5.79 -18.75 15.73
N GLY A 17 5.27 -18.06 16.75
CA GLY A 17 4.28 -18.64 17.66
C GLY A 17 2.85 -18.56 17.10
N GLU A 18 1.96 -19.44 17.52
CA GLU A 18 0.55 -19.43 17.12
C GLU A 18 -0.18 -18.14 17.54
N LEU A 19 -1.18 -17.74 16.76
CA LEU A 19 -2.08 -16.67 17.16
C LEU A 19 -3.05 -17.17 18.24
N THR A 20 -3.32 -16.33 19.24
CA THR A 20 -4.20 -16.66 20.36
C THR A 20 -5.36 -15.66 20.46
N ALA A 21 -6.36 -15.99 21.28
CA ALA A 21 -7.43 -15.04 21.62
C ALA A 21 -6.88 -13.74 22.23
N ASP A 22 -5.90 -13.83 23.13
CA ASP A 22 -5.26 -12.66 23.74
C ASP A 22 -4.50 -11.80 22.71
N TYR A 23 -3.85 -12.45 21.73
CA TYR A 23 -3.24 -11.75 20.61
C TYR A 23 -4.30 -11.01 19.80
N ALA A 24 -5.42 -11.66 19.46
CA ALA A 24 -6.50 -11.04 18.69
C ALA A 24 -7.13 -9.85 19.43
N VAL A 25 -7.32 -9.93 20.74
CA VAL A 25 -7.77 -8.81 21.58
C VAL A 25 -6.75 -7.67 21.55
N THR A 26 -5.46 -7.99 21.74
CA THR A 26 -4.38 -7.00 21.73
C THR A 26 -4.30 -6.28 20.39
N ARG A 27 -4.33 -7.03 19.28
CA ARG A 27 -4.29 -6.48 17.93
C ARG A 27 -5.52 -5.64 17.64
N SER A 28 -6.73 -6.12 17.95
CA SER A 28 -7.97 -5.35 17.73
C SER A 28 -7.99 -4.02 18.51
N ARG A 29 -7.34 -3.96 19.67
CA ARG A 29 -7.22 -2.73 20.47
C ARG A 29 -6.23 -1.74 19.86
N ASN A 30 -5.11 -2.21 19.33
CA ASN A 30 -4.00 -1.36 18.88
C ASN A 30 -4.05 -1.04 17.37
N GLU A 31 -4.64 -1.92 16.56
CA GLU A 31 -4.77 -1.84 15.10
C GLU A 31 -6.24 -2.03 14.67
N PRO A 32 -7.16 -1.15 15.12
CA PRO A 32 -8.58 -1.31 14.82
C PRO A 32 -8.91 -1.02 13.34
N VAL A 33 -8.11 -0.19 12.67
CA VAL A 33 -8.28 0.22 11.28
C VAL A 33 -7.02 -0.13 10.47
N MET A 34 -7.23 -0.52 9.23
CA MET A 34 -6.18 -0.83 8.26
C MET A 34 -6.27 0.18 7.11
N GLU A 35 -5.12 0.71 6.71
CA GLU A 35 -5.00 1.39 5.42
C GLU A 35 -5.09 0.36 4.28
N ILE A 36 -6.22 0.36 3.57
CA ILE A 36 -6.46 -0.58 2.46
C ILE A 36 -5.92 -0.04 1.14
N THR A 37 -5.85 1.28 0.98
CA THR A 37 -5.28 1.91 -0.21
C THR A 37 -4.46 3.11 0.20
N GLN A 38 -3.29 3.25 -0.42
CA GLN A 38 -2.45 4.41 -0.26
C GLN A 38 -1.69 4.67 -1.58
N ILE A 39 -1.02 5.81 -1.71
CA ILE A 39 -0.26 6.19 -2.93
C ILE A 39 0.73 5.13 -3.45
N LYS A 40 1.16 4.19 -2.61
CA LYS A 40 1.94 2.98 -2.91
C LYS A 40 1.01 1.79 -3.12
N GLY A 41 -0.04 2.03 -3.90
CA GLY A 41 -1.01 1.06 -4.35
C GLY A 41 -2.01 0.55 -3.32
N THR A 42 -2.96 -0.23 -3.82
CA THR A 42 -3.97 -0.92 -3.03
C THR A 42 -3.41 -2.19 -2.37
N SER A 43 -3.92 -2.45 -1.18
CA SER A 43 -3.70 -3.66 -0.38
C SER A 43 -4.96 -4.53 -0.32
N GLU A 44 -5.94 -4.28 -1.19
CA GLU A 44 -7.22 -5.00 -1.20
C GLU A 44 -7.05 -6.48 -1.63
N THR A 45 -6.56 -6.71 -2.85
CA THR A 45 -6.29 -8.05 -3.41
C THR A 45 -5.23 -8.00 -4.52
N HIS A 46 -4.93 -9.16 -5.12
CA HIS A 46 -4.04 -9.32 -6.27
C HIS A 46 -4.59 -10.38 -7.24
N PRO A 47 -4.36 -10.32 -8.57
CA PRO A 47 -4.91 -11.28 -9.53
C PRO A 47 -4.51 -12.73 -9.26
N THR A 48 -3.31 -12.95 -8.72
CA THR A 48 -2.85 -14.30 -8.32
C THR A 48 -3.62 -14.87 -7.11
N LEU A 49 -4.29 -14.02 -6.32
CA LEU A 49 -5.06 -14.39 -5.14
C LEU A 49 -6.57 -14.31 -5.40
N SER A 50 -7.00 -13.59 -6.44
CA SER A 50 -8.39 -13.43 -6.86
C SER A 50 -8.50 -13.50 -8.39
N PRO A 51 -8.21 -14.66 -9.01
CA PRO A 51 -8.08 -14.79 -10.47
C PRO A 51 -9.39 -14.59 -11.24
N ASN A 52 -10.53 -14.64 -10.56
CA ASN A 52 -11.85 -14.44 -11.16
C ASN A 52 -12.39 -13.01 -10.96
N ASP A 53 -11.61 -12.12 -10.35
CA ASP A 53 -11.98 -10.72 -10.11
C ASP A 53 -11.24 -9.85 -11.13
N GLU A 54 -12.00 -9.29 -12.08
CA GLU A 54 -11.45 -8.45 -13.16
C GLU A 54 -10.82 -7.14 -12.65
N TRP A 55 -11.14 -6.73 -11.42
CA TRP A 55 -10.61 -5.53 -10.78
C TRP A 55 -9.43 -5.80 -9.84
N ALA A 56 -9.01 -7.06 -9.72
CA ALA A 56 -7.93 -7.45 -8.82
C ALA A 56 -6.56 -6.83 -9.14
N ASN A 57 -6.39 -6.27 -10.35
CA ASN A 57 -5.17 -5.61 -10.82
C ASN A 57 -5.21 -4.06 -10.68
N PHE A 58 -6.22 -3.50 -10.01
CA PHE A 58 -6.33 -2.07 -9.82
C PHE A 58 -5.19 -1.53 -8.92
N GLU A 59 -4.49 -0.48 -9.35
CA GLU A 59 -3.46 0.27 -8.61
C GLU A 59 -2.52 -0.60 -7.75
N LEU A 60 -1.88 -1.60 -8.34
CA LEU A 60 -0.92 -2.45 -7.62
C LEU A 60 0.46 -1.80 -7.47
N TYR A 61 1.14 -2.09 -6.36
CA TYR A 61 2.54 -1.74 -6.13
C TYR A 61 3.39 -3.01 -6.12
N GLU A 62 4.21 -3.20 -7.16
CA GLU A 62 4.86 -4.49 -7.46
C GLU A 62 6.32 -4.58 -6.98
N THR A 63 6.77 -3.66 -6.14
CA THR A 63 8.15 -3.60 -5.63
C THR A 63 8.20 -3.46 -4.13
N PHE A 64 9.29 -3.87 -3.48
CA PHE A 64 9.48 -3.60 -2.06
C PHE A 64 9.73 -2.10 -1.80
N ILE A 65 9.20 -1.60 -0.68
CA ILE A 65 9.43 -0.22 -0.26
C ILE A 65 10.94 0.04 -0.12
N GLY A 66 11.44 1.06 -0.81
CA GLY A 66 12.86 1.41 -0.76
C GLY A 66 13.77 0.40 -1.45
N SER A 67 13.26 -0.37 -2.42
CA SER A 67 14.06 -1.28 -3.24
C SER A 67 13.55 -1.32 -4.67
N ALA A 68 14.43 -1.69 -5.61
CA ALA A 68 14.08 -2.00 -6.99
C ALA A 68 13.62 -3.44 -7.17
N ALA A 69 13.72 -4.26 -6.13
CA ALA A 69 13.34 -5.66 -6.19
C ALA A 69 11.81 -5.77 -6.28
N LYS A 70 11.34 -6.57 -7.24
CA LYS A 70 9.93 -6.94 -7.35
C LYS A 70 9.50 -7.68 -6.09
N SER A 71 8.33 -7.32 -5.58
CA SER A 71 7.66 -8.07 -4.51
C SER A 71 6.84 -9.20 -5.13
N SER A 72 6.80 -10.34 -4.45
CA SER A 72 5.86 -11.40 -4.76
C SER A 72 4.61 -11.23 -3.91
N PRO A 73 3.40 -11.37 -4.48
CA PRO A 73 2.16 -11.30 -3.72
C PRO A 73 1.99 -12.55 -2.84
N HIS A 74 1.84 -12.37 -1.52
CA HIS A 74 1.52 -13.44 -0.59
C HIS A 74 0.10 -13.30 -0.03
N THR A 75 -0.48 -14.40 0.43
CA THR A 75 -1.79 -14.39 1.11
C THR A 75 -1.80 -13.50 2.35
N GLY A 76 -0.65 -13.31 3.00
CA GLY A 76 -0.45 -12.42 4.15
C GLY A 76 -0.30 -10.93 3.83
N ASP A 77 -0.30 -10.54 2.55
CA ASP A 77 -0.10 -9.15 2.13
C ASP A 77 -1.40 -8.35 1.99
N TYR A 78 -2.52 -9.03 1.70
CA TYR A 78 -3.75 -8.40 1.22
C TYR A 78 -4.92 -8.54 2.20
N ALA A 79 -5.78 -7.52 2.23
CA ALA A 79 -6.91 -7.41 3.14
C ALA A 79 -7.96 -8.50 2.90
N ARG A 80 -8.29 -8.78 1.63
CA ARG A 80 -9.33 -9.77 1.27
C ARG A 80 -9.00 -11.15 1.81
N THR A 81 -7.77 -11.61 1.61
CA THR A 81 -7.28 -12.89 2.14
C THR A 81 -7.14 -12.87 3.65
N ALA A 82 -6.80 -11.73 4.27
CA ALA A 82 -6.78 -11.58 5.72
C ALA A 82 -8.18 -11.72 6.34
N ILE A 83 -9.21 -11.07 5.78
CA ILE A 83 -10.60 -11.20 6.23
C ILE A 83 -11.06 -12.65 6.14
N GLY A 84 -10.85 -13.31 4.99
CA GLY A 84 -11.23 -14.70 4.80
C GLY A 84 -10.59 -15.64 5.83
N ARG A 85 -9.27 -15.50 6.06
CA ARG A 85 -8.55 -16.27 7.07
C ARG A 85 -8.98 -15.93 8.50
N GLY A 86 -9.32 -14.67 8.76
CA GLY A 86 -9.87 -14.21 10.05
C GLY A 86 -11.21 -14.86 10.37
N LEU A 87 -12.10 -15.00 9.38
CA LEU A 87 -13.35 -15.74 9.54
C LEU A 87 -13.11 -17.23 9.81
N THR A 88 -12.12 -17.85 9.17
CA THR A 88 -11.72 -19.23 9.48
C THR A 88 -11.27 -19.37 10.94
N LEU A 89 -10.36 -18.51 11.41
CA LEU A 89 -9.89 -18.50 12.80
C LEU A 89 -11.05 -18.27 13.80
N GLN A 90 -12.00 -17.42 13.43
CA GLN A 90 -13.18 -17.18 14.26
C GLN A 90 -14.04 -18.43 14.42
N ASN A 91 -14.24 -19.16 13.32
CA ASN A 91 -15.08 -20.36 13.31
C ASN A 91 -14.41 -21.56 14.00
N SER A 92 -13.09 -21.71 13.87
CA SER A 92 -12.37 -22.87 14.42
C SER A 92 -11.79 -22.63 15.81
N GLY A 93 -11.28 -21.42 16.09
CA GLY A 93 -10.55 -21.07 17.31
C GLY A 93 -11.26 -20.05 18.20
N GLY A 94 -12.38 -19.47 17.75
CA GLY A 94 -13.18 -18.52 18.54
C GLY A 94 -12.60 -17.11 18.63
N PHE A 95 -11.56 -16.78 17.86
CA PHE A 95 -10.94 -15.45 17.84
C PHE A 95 -10.64 -14.97 16.42
N ASN A 96 -10.59 -13.66 16.20
CA ASN A 96 -10.32 -13.07 14.88
C ASN A 96 -9.37 -11.86 15.00
N PRO A 97 -8.08 -12.00 14.64
CA PRO A 97 -7.11 -10.92 14.72
C PRO A 97 -7.20 -9.95 13.51
N PHE A 98 -7.95 -10.30 12.47
CA PHE A 98 -8.06 -9.54 11.21
C PHE A 98 -9.42 -8.87 11.04
N LYS A 99 -10.11 -8.60 12.15
CA LYS A 99 -11.36 -7.85 12.17
C LYS A 99 -11.05 -6.36 12.30
N PHE A 100 -10.67 -5.70 11.21
CA PHE A 100 -10.36 -4.26 11.16
C PHE A 100 -11.39 -3.48 10.33
N GLY A 101 -11.43 -2.15 10.51
CA GLY A 101 -12.04 -1.20 9.57
C GLY A 101 -11.05 -0.79 8.48
N PHE A 102 -11.49 0.05 7.54
CA PHE A 102 -10.70 0.43 6.37
C PHE A 102 -10.61 1.92 6.17
N ILE A 103 -9.39 2.43 6.02
CA ILE A 103 -9.14 3.80 5.56
C ILE A 103 -8.35 3.77 4.25
N GLY A 104 -8.44 4.85 3.48
CA GLY A 104 -7.46 5.17 2.45
C GLY A 104 -6.61 6.36 2.89
N SER A 105 -5.40 6.51 2.38
CA SER A 105 -4.58 7.69 2.67
C SER A 105 -3.74 8.11 1.47
N SER A 106 -3.55 9.41 1.31
CA SER A 106 -2.69 9.94 0.24
C SER A 106 -1.21 9.73 0.55
N ASP A 107 -0.84 9.71 1.84
CA ASP A 107 0.54 9.66 2.34
C ASP A 107 1.47 10.59 1.54
N THR A 108 0.98 11.78 1.20
CA THR A 108 1.78 12.80 0.55
C THR A 108 2.70 13.45 1.57
N HIS A 109 4.00 13.58 1.29
CA HIS A 109 4.98 14.17 2.19
C HIS A 109 5.12 15.69 1.96
N ILE A 110 3.99 16.35 1.69
CA ILE A 110 3.89 17.76 1.30
C ILE A 110 2.64 18.36 1.94
N GLY A 111 2.73 19.61 2.39
CA GLY A 111 1.62 20.28 3.10
C GLY A 111 0.43 20.66 2.22
N ALA A 112 0.61 20.69 0.89
CA ALA A 112 -0.43 20.93 -0.10
C ALA A 112 -0.39 19.81 -1.15
N GLY A 113 -0.85 18.63 -0.76
CA GLY A 113 -0.79 17.43 -1.59
C GLY A 113 -1.79 17.43 -2.75
N PRO A 114 -1.46 16.80 -3.89
CA PRO A 114 -2.41 16.61 -4.97
C PRO A 114 -3.32 15.40 -4.71
N TYR A 115 -4.52 15.65 -4.18
CA TYR A 115 -5.48 14.60 -3.80
C TYR A 115 -6.47 14.22 -4.91
N ILE A 116 -6.21 14.64 -6.15
CA ILE A 116 -7.06 14.37 -7.31
C ILE A 116 -6.16 13.79 -8.40
N GLU A 117 -6.50 12.59 -8.87
CA GLU A 117 -5.69 11.84 -9.83
C GLU A 117 -5.39 12.65 -11.11
N GLU A 118 -6.38 13.35 -11.65
CA GLU A 118 -6.23 14.20 -12.85
C GLU A 118 -5.15 15.29 -12.68
N LYS A 119 -4.90 15.73 -11.45
CA LYS A 119 -3.94 16.78 -11.10
C LYS A 119 -2.79 16.24 -10.26
N PHE A 120 -2.60 14.92 -10.25
CA PHE A 120 -1.58 14.27 -9.47
C PHE A 120 -0.20 14.58 -10.05
N TRP A 121 0.66 15.19 -9.22
CA TRP A 121 2.01 15.57 -9.63
C TRP A 121 3.10 14.90 -8.80
N GLY A 122 2.74 14.18 -7.73
CA GLY A 122 3.69 13.41 -6.94
C GLY A 122 3.46 13.42 -5.44
N LYS A 123 4.37 12.73 -4.75
CA LYS A 123 4.33 12.42 -3.31
C LYS A 123 5.24 13.33 -2.51
N PHE A 124 6.41 13.67 -3.05
CA PHE A 124 7.47 14.35 -2.35
C PHE A 124 7.73 15.76 -2.92
N PRO A 125 8.40 16.66 -2.16
CA PRO A 125 8.71 18.01 -2.66
C PRO A 125 9.48 18.02 -3.99
N GLN A 126 10.32 17.00 -4.25
CA GLN A 126 11.12 16.95 -5.47
C GLN A 126 10.26 16.74 -6.72
N ASP A 127 9.15 15.99 -6.61
CA ASP A 127 8.22 15.77 -7.73
C ASP A 127 7.56 17.09 -8.19
N GLY A 128 7.41 18.03 -7.26
CA GLY A 128 6.87 19.36 -7.53
C GLY A 128 7.87 20.32 -8.17
N ALA A 129 9.17 20.00 -8.17
CA ALA A 129 10.22 20.93 -8.56
C ALA A 129 10.24 21.24 -10.07
N SER A 130 10.02 20.23 -10.92
CA SER A 130 9.94 20.39 -12.37
C SER A 130 9.32 19.13 -13.03
N PRO A 131 8.85 19.22 -14.30
CA PRO A 131 8.41 18.03 -15.05
C PRO A 131 9.48 16.93 -15.14
N GLU A 132 10.76 17.28 -15.23
CA GLU A 132 11.88 16.36 -15.26
C GLU A 132 12.02 15.61 -13.92
N ALA A 133 11.87 16.33 -12.80
CA ALA A 133 12.02 15.76 -11.47
C ALA A 133 10.96 14.71 -11.12
N ARG A 134 9.74 14.87 -11.66
CA ARG A 134 8.66 13.86 -11.57
C ARG A 134 8.61 12.89 -12.75
N HIS A 135 9.61 12.93 -13.63
CA HIS A 135 9.71 12.05 -14.80
C HIS A 135 8.49 12.11 -15.74
N SER A 136 7.89 13.29 -15.92
CA SER A 136 6.75 13.49 -16.82
C SER A 136 7.15 14.01 -18.21
N VAL A 137 8.45 14.14 -18.50
CA VAL A 137 9.00 14.53 -19.81
C VAL A 137 10.18 13.63 -20.19
N PRO A 138 10.46 13.39 -21.49
CA PRO A 138 11.57 12.55 -21.88
C PRO A 138 12.91 13.05 -21.31
N PRO A 139 13.83 12.13 -20.96
CA PRO A 139 15.10 12.50 -20.33
C PRO A 139 16.01 13.29 -21.30
N ASP A 140 16.94 14.07 -20.72
CA ASP A 140 18.03 14.76 -21.43
C ASP A 140 17.58 15.66 -22.60
N GLY A 141 16.36 16.22 -22.50
CA GLY A 141 15.79 17.08 -23.53
C GLY A 141 15.39 16.33 -24.81
N ALA A 142 15.26 15.01 -24.75
CA ALA A 142 14.74 14.21 -25.85
C ALA A 142 13.30 14.62 -26.20
N LYS A 143 12.91 14.43 -27.46
CA LYS A 143 11.54 14.72 -27.93
C LYS A 143 10.59 13.53 -27.76
N THR A 144 11.15 12.35 -27.49
CA THR A 144 10.40 11.09 -27.40
C THR A 144 11.01 10.23 -26.30
N TRP A 145 10.18 9.46 -25.62
CA TRP A 145 10.63 8.37 -24.77
C TRP A 145 11.25 7.28 -25.66
N ALA A 146 12.52 6.94 -25.44
CA ALA A 146 13.08 5.76 -26.09
C ALA A 146 12.23 4.53 -25.67
N VAL A 147 11.82 3.71 -26.64
CA VAL A 147 10.82 2.63 -26.48
C VAL A 147 11.31 1.46 -25.60
N ALA A 148 12.39 1.61 -24.84
CA ALA A 148 13.11 0.48 -24.25
C ALA A 148 13.37 0.56 -22.74
N GLU A 149 12.75 1.49 -21.99
CA GLU A 149 12.95 1.57 -20.54
C GLU A 149 11.69 1.79 -19.70
N ALA A 150 10.49 1.67 -20.29
CA ALA A 150 9.26 1.67 -19.49
C ALA A 150 9.14 0.38 -18.66
N ASP A 151 9.70 -0.73 -19.16
CA ASP A 151 9.56 -2.08 -18.56
C ASP A 151 10.85 -2.62 -17.92
N ALA A 152 11.94 -1.85 -17.88
CA ALA A 152 13.22 -2.29 -17.33
C ALA A 152 13.25 -2.17 -15.78
N ILE A 153 12.30 -2.82 -15.10
CA ILE A 153 12.49 -3.34 -13.73
C ILE A 153 13.03 -4.78 -13.85
N ASP A 154 13.94 -5.03 -14.79
CA ASP A 154 14.55 -6.34 -14.96
C ASP A 154 15.94 -6.39 -14.34
N VAL A 155 16.07 -7.32 -13.41
CA VAL A 155 17.18 -7.51 -12.47
C VAL A 155 18.26 -8.30 -13.19
N ALA A 156 18.88 -7.68 -14.19
CA ALA A 156 20.09 -8.20 -14.83
C ALA A 156 20.90 -7.08 -15.50
N THR A 157 21.18 -5.98 -14.81
CA THR A 157 22.18 -5.00 -15.30
C THR A 157 23.58 -5.66 -15.30
N PRO A 158 24.25 -5.79 -16.47
CA PRO A 158 25.64 -6.19 -16.53
C PRO A 158 26.51 -5.24 -15.70
N LYS A 159 27.64 -5.74 -15.16
CA LYS A 159 28.60 -4.92 -14.41
C LYS A 159 28.98 -3.67 -15.24
N GLY A 160 28.61 -2.49 -14.76
CA GLY A 160 28.93 -1.20 -15.39
C GLY A 160 27.73 -0.40 -15.91
N VAL A 161 26.52 -0.95 -15.94
CA VAL A 161 25.30 -0.18 -16.25
C VAL A 161 24.71 0.37 -14.95
N MET A 162 24.47 1.69 -14.92
CA MET A 162 23.90 2.37 -13.76
C MET A 162 22.50 1.80 -13.50
N LYS A 163 22.30 1.17 -12.34
CA LYS A 163 20.96 0.73 -11.90
C LYS A 163 19.97 1.88 -12.08
N PRO A 164 18.71 1.66 -12.49
CA PRO A 164 17.68 2.68 -12.37
C PRO A 164 17.80 3.22 -10.96
N SER A 165 18.19 4.50 -10.83
CA SER A 165 18.47 5.03 -9.50
C SER A 165 17.25 4.75 -8.64
N MET A 166 17.42 4.40 -7.37
CA MET A 166 16.32 4.24 -6.39
C MET A 166 15.24 5.34 -6.51
N ARG A 167 15.65 6.51 -6.99
CA ARG A 167 14.83 7.67 -7.33
C ARG A 167 13.73 7.41 -8.37
N ARG A 168 13.96 6.58 -9.39
CA ARG A 168 12.98 6.27 -10.45
C ARG A 168 11.80 5.44 -9.91
N LEU A 169 12.05 4.60 -8.90
CA LEU A 169 11.02 3.80 -8.19
C LEU A 169 10.24 4.61 -7.15
N LEU A 170 10.77 5.77 -6.78
CA LEU A 170 10.15 6.74 -5.86
C LEU A 170 9.57 7.94 -6.62
N ALA A 171 9.48 7.87 -7.94
CA ALA A 171 8.96 8.93 -8.78
C ALA A 171 7.43 8.93 -8.80
N ALA A 172 6.86 10.11 -8.99
CA ALA A 172 5.42 10.32 -9.13
C ALA A 172 4.71 9.38 -10.14
N SER A 173 5.40 8.91 -11.19
CA SER A 173 4.83 8.05 -12.22
C SER A 173 4.43 6.64 -11.75
N HIS A 174 4.89 6.21 -10.57
CA HIS A 174 4.56 4.91 -9.97
C HIS A 174 3.59 5.03 -8.80
N TYR A 175 2.95 6.19 -8.66
CA TYR A 175 2.12 6.60 -7.54
C TYR A 175 0.77 7.10 -8.05
N SER A 176 -0.26 6.98 -7.22
CA SER A 176 -1.58 7.59 -7.45
C SER A 176 -1.91 8.60 -6.34
N ALA A 177 -2.86 9.50 -6.58
CA ALA A 177 -3.37 10.41 -5.55
C ALA A 177 -3.97 9.65 -4.35
N SER A 178 -4.49 8.44 -4.60
CA SER A 178 -5.10 7.53 -3.63
C SER A 178 -6.22 8.19 -2.80
N GLY A 179 -6.42 7.74 -1.55
CA GLY A 179 -7.55 8.10 -0.70
C GLY A 179 -7.28 9.24 0.29
N LEU A 180 -8.32 9.62 1.03
CA LEU A 180 -8.24 10.50 2.19
C LEU A 180 -8.58 9.71 3.44
N ALA A 181 -7.82 9.94 4.51
CA ALA A 181 -8.07 9.31 5.79
C ALA A 181 -9.19 10.06 6.51
N GLY A 182 -10.25 9.36 6.85
CA GLY A 182 -11.40 9.89 7.55
C GLY A 182 -11.96 8.89 8.54
N VAL A 183 -12.64 9.41 9.56
CA VAL A 183 -13.54 8.66 10.41
C VAL A 183 -14.78 9.50 10.67
N TRP A 184 -15.90 8.82 10.87
CA TRP A 184 -17.14 9.47 11.26
C TRP A 184 -17.22 9.56 12.78
N ALA A 185 -17.33 10.78 13.31
CA ALA A 185 -17.46 11.03 14.74
C ALA A 185 -18.56 12.08 14.98
N ASP A 186 -19.32 11.91 16.06
CA ASP A 186 -20.39 12.84 16.45
C ASP A 186 -19.88 14.26 16.76
N GLU A 187 -18.61 14.36 17.19
CA GLU A 187 -17.98 15.61 17.59
C GLU A 187 -16.51 15.67 17.12
N ASN A 188 -15.97 16.87 16.92
CA ASN A 188 -14.56 17.10 16.62
C ASN A 188 -13.73 17.20 17.92
N THR A 189 -13.76 16.15 18.73
CA THR A 189 -12.92 15.99 19.92
C THR A 189 -11.96 14.82 19.73
N ARG A 190 -10.83 14.83 20.43
CA ARG A 190 -9.88 13.71 20.37
C ARG A 190 -10.57 12.42 20.76
N GLU A 191 -11.35 12.44 21.83
CA GLU A 191 -12.03 11.29 22.39
C GLU A 191 -13.01 10.70 21.37
N ALA A 192 -13.88 11.53 20.78
CA ALA A 192 -14.84 11.09 19.76
C ALA A 192 -14.17 10.51 18.51
N ILE A 193 -13.07 11.10 18.04
CA ILE A 193 -12.30 10.60 16.89
C ILE A 193 -11.65 9.25 17.20
N PHE A 194 -11.02 9.10 18.37
CA PHE A 194 -10.40 7.83 18.76
C PHE A 194 -11.45 6.73 18.99
N ASP A 195 -12.62 7.09 19.50
CA ASP A 195 -13.71 6.14 19.65
C ASP A 195 -14.30 5.72 18.30
N ALA A 196 -14.43 6.64 17.34
CA ALA A 196 -14.79 6.31 15.96
C ALA A 196 -13.80 5.33 15.32
N ILE A 197 -12.49 5.56 15.48
CA ILE A 197 -11.43 4.64 15.03
C ILE A 197 -11.61 3.25 15.67
N ARG A 198 -11.89 3.17 16.98
CA ARG A 198 -12.13 1.89 17.68
C ARG A 198 -13.39 1.19 17.22
N ARG A 199 -14.46 1.95 16.94
CA ARG A 199 -15.71 1.43 16.36
C ARG A 199 -15.58 1.03 14.90
N LYS A 200 -14.50 1.46 14.23
CA LYS A 200 -14.20 1.18 12.82
C LYS A 200 -15.19 1.88 11.88
N GLU A 201 -15.65 3.06 12.30
CA GLU A 201 -16.54 3.93 11.54
C GLU A 201 -15.69 4.86 10.68
N THR A 202 -15.21 4.31 9.57
CA THR A 202 -14.26 4.90 8.63
C THR A 202 -14.93 5.26 7.32
#